data_AF-A0A0X8VBP3-F1
#
_entry.id   AF-A0A0X8VBP3-F1
#
_cell.length_a   1.000
_cell.length_b   1.000
_cell.length_c   1.000
_cell.angle_alpha   90.00
_cell.angle_beta   90.00
_cell.angle_gamma   90.00
#
_symmetry.space_group_name_H-M   'P 1'
#
loop_
_entity.id
_entity.type
_entity.pdbx_description
1 polymer ?
#
loop_
_entity_poly.entity_id
_entity_poly.type
_entity_poly.pdbx_seq_one_letter_code
_entity_poly.pdbx_strand_id
1 'polypeptide(L)'
;MKQSISHKELNGYLDLLRDTMTDGRNFPPAHVLFFDSRSFYYYFAKRPCGNKTVEEILLQMESCIPLAITEESLQLFLSAYKEKDSNYFAHSFLESSKADFLLLIRHTAEDEGKWHAVINLCDGLRQKNLC
;
A
#
# COMPACT_ATOMS: atom_id res chain seq x y z
N MET A 1 17.42 7.42 6.95
CA MET A 1 16.85 7.15 8.30
C MET A 1 15.49 6.49 8.08
N LYS A 2 15.32 5.21 8.40
CA LYS A 2 14.00 4.56 8.38
C LYS A 2 13.15 5.25 9.44
N GLN A 3 12.19 6.08 9.01
CA GLN A 3 11.20 6.63 9.94
C GLN A 3 10.34 5.47 10.43
N SER A 4 10.43 5.21 11.73
CA SER A 4 9.63 4.21 12.39
C SER A 4 8.22 4.76 12.60
N ILE A 5 7.25 4.29 11.81
CA ILE A 5 5.85 4.58 12.07
C ILE A 5 5.44 3.92 13.39
N SER A 6 4.76 4.65 14.28
CA SER A 6 4.26 4.06 15.52
C SER A 6 3.05 3.15 15.28
N HIS A 7 2.77 2.23 16.21
CA HIS A 7 1.57 1.38 16.14
C HIS A 7 0.27 2.20 16.00
N LYS A 8 0.17 3.29 16.78
CA LYS A 8 -0.99 4.18 16.76
C LYS A 8 -1.14 4.87 15.40
N GLU A 9 -0.05 5.36 14.82
CA GLU A 9 -0.07 5.99 13.50
C GLU A 9 -0.42 4.99 12.41
N LEU A 10 0.14 3.78 12.45
CA LEU A 10 -0.17 2.73 11.48
C LEU A 10 -1.66 2.38 11.48
N ASN A 11 -2.24 2.13 12.66
CA ASN A 11 -3.67 1.81 12.75
C ASN A 11 -4.53 2.98 12.25
N GLY A 12 -4.18 4.21 12.63
CA GLY A 12 -4.90 5.39 12.13
C GLY A 12 -4.84 5.53 10.60
N TYR A 13 -3.73 5.18 9.97
CA TYR A 13 -3.61 5.14 8.50
C TYR A 13 -4.41 4.01 7.88
N LEU A 14 -4.39 2.82 8.48
CA LEU A 14 -5.20 1.69 8.02
C LEU A 14 -6.69 2.00 8.08
N ASP A 15 -7.18 2.62 9.15
CA ASP A 15 -8.58 3.03 9.30
C ASP A 15 -8.97 4.08 8.25
N LEU A 16 -8.13 5.11 8.05
CA LEU A 16 -8.37 6.12 7.01
C LEU A 16 -8.42 5.50 5.61
N LEU A 17 -7.52 4.57 5.31
CA LEU A 17 -7.52 3.84 4.05
C LEU A 17 -8.76 2.97 3.90
N ARG A 18 -9.16 2.25 4.95
CA ARG A 18 -10.40 1.44 4.96
C ARG A 18 -11.61 2.30 4.61
N ASP A 19 -11.80 3.40 5.34
CA ASP A 19 -12.91 4.34 5.11
C ASP A 19 -12.91 4.84 3.67
N THR A 20 -11.73 5.26 3.19
CA THR A 20 -11.55 5.78 1.83
C THR A 20 -11.90 4.73 0.76
N MET A 21 -11.53 3.47 0.98
CA MET A 21 -11.77 2.35 0.07
C MET A 21 -13.20 1.78 0.16
N THR A 22 -13.96 2.12 1.20
CA THR A 22 -15.39 1.75 1.34
C THR A 22 -16.35 2.88 0.98
N ASP A 23 -15.91 4.14 0.96
CA ASP A 23 -16.76 5.25 0.57
C ASP A 23 -16.99 5.24 -0.95
N GLY A 24 -18.21 4.85 -1.34
CA GLY A 24 -18.64 4.79 -2.74
C GLY A 24 -18.47 6.10 -3.52
N ARG A 25 -18.40 7.25 -2.84
CA ARG A 25 -18.16 8.57 -3.48
C ARG A 25 -16.74 8.73 -4.01
N ASN A 26 -15.79 7.93 -3.49
CA ASN A 26 -14.41 7.95 -3.95
C ASN A 26 -14.22 7.13 -5.23
N PHE A 27 -15.16 6.26 -5.59
CA PHE A 27 -15.10 5.45 -6.80
C PHE A 27 -15.66 6.21 -8.01
N PRO A 28 -15.12 5.92 -9.21
CA PRO A 28 -15.69 6.49 -10.41
C PRO A 28 -17.08 5.90 -10.68
N PRO A 29 -17.88 6.53 -11.55
CA PRO A 29 -19.15 5.96 -12.00
C PRO A 29 -18.99 4.51 -12.49
N ALA A 30 -20.03 3.69 -12.32
CA ALA A 30 -19.98 2.25 -12.61
C ALA A 30 -19.60 1.87 -14.06
N HIS A 31 -19.70 2.80 -15.01
CA HIS A 31 -19.29 2.59 -16.40
C HIS A 31 -17.79 2.84 -16.66
N VAL A 32 -17.06 3.35 -15.66
CA VAL A 32 -15.61 3.53 -15.73
C VAL A 32 -14.95 2.27 -15.22
N LEU A 33 -14.11 1.66 -16.06
CA LEU A 33 -13.34 0.48 -15.73
C LEU A 33 -11.85 0.84 -15.67
N PHE A 34 -11.16 0.31 -14.68
CA PHE A 34 -9.70 0.38 -14.63
C PHE A 34 -9.13 -0.72 -15.51
N PHE A 35 -8.25 -0.36 -16.43
CA PHE A 35 -7.64 -1.31 -17.36
C PHE A 35 -6.65 -2.25 -16.66
N ASP A 36 -5.92 -1.74 -15.67
CA ASP A 36 -4.97 -2.48 -14.85
C ASP A 36 -4.91 -1.94 -13.42
N SER A 37 -4.15 -2.63 -12.55
CA SER A 37 -3.94 -2.24 -11.16
C SER A 37 -3.23 -0.89 -11.01
N ARG A 38 -2.37 -0.52 -11.97
CA ARG A 38 -1.68 0.79 -11.98
C ARG A 38 -2.64 1.94 -12.24
N SER A 39 -3.54 1.79 -13.21
CA SER A 39 -4.59 2.78 -13.49
C SER A 39 -5.50 2.98 -12.27
N PHE A 40 -5.81 1.89 -11.57
CA PHE A 40 -6.52 1.93 -10.30
C PHE A 40 -5.72 2.68 -9.21
N TYR A 41 -4.43 2.35 -9.04
CA TYR A 41 -3.56 3.02 -8.08
C TYR A 41 -3.47 4.52 -8.34
N TYR A 42 -3.17 4.95 -9.57
CA TYR A 42 -3.03 6.39 -9.87
C TYR A 42 -4.32 7.18 -9.63
N TYR A 43 -5.47 6.57 -9.89
CA TYR A 43 -6.75 7.19 -9.58
C TYR A 43 -6.94 7.41 -8.07
N PHE A 44 -6.64 6.39 -7.25
CA PHE A 44 -6.81 6.47 -5.80
C PHE A 44 -5.69 7.25 -5.11
N ALA A 45 -4.47 7.19 -5.62
CA ALA A 45 -3.27 7.83 -5.08
C ALA A 45 -3.49 9.31 -4.75
N LYS A 46 -4.21 10.04 -5.60
CA LYS A 46 -4.49 11.47 -5.45
C LYS A 46 -5.76 11.79 -4.67
N ARG A 47 -6.52 10.79 -4.21
CA ARG A 47 -7.74 10.99 -3.43
C ARG A 47 -7.42 11.50 -2.02
N PRO A 48 -8.21 12.43 -1.48
CA PRO A 48 -8.12 12.81 -0.07
C PRO A 48 -8.34 11.60 0.84
N CYS A 49 -7.51 11.49 1.87
CA CYS A 49 -7.51 10.46 2.88
C CYS A 49 -7.15 11.13 4.22
N GLY A 50 -8.18 11.64 4.91
CA GLY A 50 -7.98 12.58 6.02
C GLY A 50 -7.35 13.91 5.54
N ASN A 51 -6.28 14.35 6.21
CA ASN A 51 -5.53 15.57 5.86
C ASN A 51 -4.41 15.33 4.82
N LYS A 52 -4.31 14.11 4.29
CA LYS A 52 -3.29 13.69 3.32
C LYS A 52 -3.98 13.11 2.09
N THR A 53 -3.19 12.70 1.12
CA THR A 53 -3.60 11.83 0.02
C THR A 53 -3.34 10.37 0.36
N VAL A 54 -4.00 9.47 -0.36
CA VAL A 54 -3.75 8.01 -0.26
C VAL A 54 -2.27 7.70 -0.50
N GLU A 55 -1.65 8.32 -1.51
CA GLU A 55 -0.23 8.13 -1.83
C GLU A 55 0.70 8.53 -0.67
N GLU A 56 0.46 9.70 -0.07
CA GLU A 56 1.26 10.17 1.06
C GLU A 56 1.16 9.23 2.26
N ILE A 57 -0.02 8.67 2.53
CA ILE A 57 -0.19 7.66 3.58
C ILE A 57 0.58 6.38 3.23
N LEU A 58 0.40 5.85 2.02
CA LEU A 58 1.05 4.62 1.58
C LEU A 58 2.58 4.73 1.57
N LEU A 59 3.13 5.91 1.24
CA LEU A 59 4.57 6.18 1.34
C LEU A 59 5.07 6.12 2.79
N GLN A 60 4.31 6.65 3.74
CA GLN A 60 4.73 6.67 5.15
C GLN A 60 4.66 5.29 5.81
N MET A 61 3.72 4.46 5.38
CA MET A 61 3.58 3.09 5.88
C MET A 61 4.20 2.04 4.94
N GLU A 62 5.03 2.43 3.96
CA GLU A 62 5.54 1.55 2.91
C GLU A 62 6.21 0.28 3.47
N SER A 63 6.99 0.44 4.55
CA SER A 63 7.65 -0.67 5.25
C SER A 63 6.68 -1.64 5.97
N CYS A 64 5.42 -1.27 6.09
CA CYS A 64 4.36 -2.06 6.73
C CYS A 64 3.39 -2.68 5.71
N ILE A 65 3.56 -2.38 4.41
CA ILE A 65 2.71 -2.91 3.35
C ILE A 65 3.12 -4.36 3.05
N PRO A 66 2.20 -5.33 3.10
CA PRO A 66 2.48 -6.71 2.70
C PRO A 66 2.99 -6.77 1.27
N LEU A 67 4.00 -7.61 1.03
CA LEU A 67 4.65 -7.76 -0.28
C LEU A 67 5.41 -6.52 -0.77
N ALA A 68 5.58 -5.48 0.05
CA ALA A 68 6.53 -4.42 -0.25
C ALA A 68 7.95 -5.01 -0.31
N ILE A 69 8.70 -4.58 -1.31
CA ILE A 69 10.11 -4.95 -1.45
C ILE A 69 10.88 -4.47 -0.22
N THR A 70 11.48 -5.41 0.51
CA THR A 70 12.55 -5.07 1.45
C THR A 70 13.80 -4.71 0.66
N GLU A 71 14.67 -3.87 1.24
CA GLU A 71 15.95 -3.52 0.61
C GLU A 71 16.78 -4.76 0.25
N GLU A 72 16.75 -5.81 1.08
CA GLU A 72 17.39 -7.10 0.79
C GLU A 72 16.78 -7.81 -0.42
N SER A 73 15.45 -7.88 -0.49
CA SER A 73 14.77 -8.51 -1.63
C SER A 73 14.96 -7.70 -2.93
N LEU A 74 15.09 -6.37 -2.82
CA LEU A 74 15.46 -5.51 -3.95
C LEU A 74 16.87 -5.83 -4.43
N GLN A 75 17.84 -5.83 -3.52
CA GLN A 75 19.24 -6.11 -3.86
C GLN A 75 19.39 -7.49 -4.47
N LEU A 76 18.68 -8.50 -3.94
CA LEU A 76 18.65 -9.84 -4.53
C LEU A 76 18.06 -9.82 -5.95
N PHE A 77 16.90 -9.18 -6.14
CA PHE A 77 16.26 -9.04 -7.44
C PHE A 77 17.17 -8.35 -8.45
N LEU A 78 17.77 -7.22 -8.08
CA LEU A 78 18.70 -6.46 -8.90
C LEU A 78 20.01 -7.20 -9.17
N SER A 79 20.49 -8.04 -8.23
CA SER A 79 21.67 -8.86 -8.46
C SER A 79 21.44 -9.96 -9.50
N ALA A 80 20.20 -10.48 -9.60
CA ALA A 80 19.80 -11.45 -10.61
C ALA A 80 19.54 -10.78 -11.98
N TYR A 81 19.09 -9.53 -11.99
CA TYR A 81 18.77 -8.75 -13.18
C TYR A 81 19.94 -7.82 -13.58
N LYS A 82 20.74 -8.22 -14.57
CA LYS A 82 21.85 -7.41 -15.09
C LYS A 82 21.36 -6.25 -15.97
N GLU A 83 20.73 -5.21 -15.41
CA GLU A 83 20.27 -4.05 -16.21
C GLU A 83 20.54 -2.68 -15.58
N LYS A 84 20.66 -1.68 -16.46
CA LYS A 84 20.90 -0.26 -16.15
C LYS A 84 19.66 0.48 -15.61
N ASP A 85 18.47 -0.11 -15.73
CA ASP A 85 17.17 0.48 -15.34
C ASP A 85 16.59 -0.10 -14.04
N SER A 86 17.45 -0.62 -13.16
CA SER A 86 17.10 -1.21 -11.86
C SER A 86 16.12 -0.36 -11.02
N ASN A 87 16.30 0.96 -11.01
CA ASN A 87 15.45 1.88 -10.26
C ASN A 87 14.02 1.97 -10.82
N TYR A 88 13.86 1.89 -12.14
CA TYR A 88 12.53 1.90 -12.78
C TYR A 88 11.73 0.65 -12.39
N PHE A 89 12.36 -0.52 -12.43
CA PHE A 89 11.71 -1.77 -12.04
C PHE A 89 11.37 -1.80 -10.55
N ALA A 90 12.26 -1.30 -9.69
CA ALA A 90 12.00 -1.16 -8.26
C ALA A 90 10.76 -0.30 -8.01
N HIS A 91 10.67 0.85 -8.67
CA HIS A 91 9.54 1.76 -8.53
C HIS A 91 8.24 1.14 -9.06
N SER A 92 8.27 0.54 -10.24
CA SER A 92 7.12 -0.12 -10.86
C SER A 92 6.57 -1.25 -9.99
N PHE A 93 7.46 -2.02 -9.35
CA PHE A 93 7.04 -3.06 -8.42
C PHE A 93 6.39 -2.46 -7.17
N LEU A 94 6.99 -1.45 -6.55
CA LEU A 94 6.43 -0.81 -5.34
C LEU A 94 5.05 -0.21 -5.61
N GLU A 95 4.83 0.40 -6.77
CA GLU A 95 3.50 0.88 -7.19
C GLU A 95 2.51 -0.27 -7.31
N SER A 96 2.94 -1.41 -7.88
CA SER A 96 2.10 -2.60 -8.00
C SER A 96 1.73 -3.16 -6.62
N SER A 97 2.68 -3.24 -5.68
CA SER A 97 2.41 -3.66 -4.30
C SER A 97 1.40 -2.75 -3.60
N LYS A 98 1.51 -1.42 -3.81
CA LYS A 98 0.55 -0.44 -3.27
C LYS A 98 -0.84 -0.62 -3.88
N ALA A 99 -0.92 -0.85 -5.19
CA ALA A 99 -2.17 -1.14 -5.88
C ALA A 99 -2.86 -2.39 -5.31
N ASP A 100 -2.11 -3.49 -5.20
CA ASP A 100 -2.61 -4.76 -4.68
C ASP A 100 -3.04 -4.64 -3.21
N PHE A 101 -2.31 -3.85 -2.43
CA PHE A 101 -2.67 -3.57 -1.04
C PHE A 101 -3.99 -2.79 -0.91
N LEU A 102 -4.22 -1.76 -1.74
CA LEU A 102 -5.50 -1.05 -1.77
C LEU A 102 -6.67 -1.97 -2.17
N LEU A 103 -6.46 -2.90 -3.11
CA LEU A 103 -7.44 -3.92 -3.47
C LEU A 103 -7.70 -4.89 -2.31
N LEU A 104 -6.66 -5.33 -1.61
CA LEU A 104 -6.78 -6.16 -0.41
C LEU A 104 -7.61 -5.47 0.67
N ILE A 105 -7.32 -4.20 0.96
CA ILE A 105 -8.12 -3.39 1.90
C ILE A 105 -9.58 -3.42 1.46
N ARG A 106 -9.87 -3.07 0.20
CA ARG A 106 -11.25 -3.06 -0.31
C ARG A 106 -11.97 -4.40 -0.15
N HIS A 107 -11.30 -5.51 -0.46
CA HIS A 107 -11.89 -6.85 -0.37
C HIS A 107 -12.09 -7.35 1.06
N THR A 108 -11.39 -6.76 2.02
CA THR A 108 -11.45 -7.16 3.44
C THR A 108 -12.18 -6.16 4.31
N ALA A 109 -12.43 -4.95 3.82
CA ALA A 109 -12.95 -3.84 4.62
C ALA A 109 -14.37 -4.05 5.17
N GLU A 110 -15.19 -4.93 4.61
CA GLU A 110 -16.53 -5.22 5.14
C GLU A 110 -16.55 -6.44 6.09
N ASP A 111 -15.47 -7.23 6.09
CA ASP A 111 -15.35 -8.45 6.90
C ASP A 111 -14.38 -8.17 8.06
N GLU A 112 -14.93 -7.91 9.25
CA GLU A 112 -14.13 -7.57 10.43
C GLU A 112 -13.04 -8.59 10.74
N GLY A 113 -13.29 -9.89 10.55
CA GLY A 113 -12.29 -10.93 10.79
C GLY A 113 -11.11 -10.81 9.83
N LYS A 114 -11.39 -10.62 8.54
CA LYS A 114 -10.34 -10.41 7.53
C LYS A 114 -9.64 -9.07 7.70
N TRP A 115 -10.36 -8.03 8.07
CA TRP A 115 -9.78 -6.71 8.33
C TRP A 115 -8.79 -6.75 9.49
N HIS A 116 -9.16 -7.39 10.61
CA HIS A 116 -8.24 -7.59 11.74
C HIS A 116 -6.99 -8.40 11.34
N ALA A 117 -7.12 -9.37 10.42
CA ALA A 117 -5.97 -10.09 9.89
C ALA A 117 -5.03 -9.18 9.09
N VAL A 118 -5.55 -8.23 8.30
CA VAL A 118 -4.75 -7.23 7.58
C VAL A 118 -4.02 -6.31 8.55
N ILE A 119 -4.70 -5.81 9.60
CA ILE A 119 -4.07 -4.99 10.65
C ILE A 119 -2.92 -5.75 11.32
N ASN A 120 -3.17 -6.99 11.75
CA ASN A 120 -2.15 -7.82 12.41
C ASN A 120 -0.95 -8.10 11.50
N LEU A 121 -1.18 -8.30 10.20
CA LEU A 121 -0.11 -8.50 9.23
C LEU A 121 0.75 -7.24 9.08
N CYS A 122 0.12 -6.07 8.95
CA CYS A 122 0.83 -4.79 8.84
C CYS A 122 1.61 -4.47 10.12
N ASP A 123 1.03 -4.70 11.30
CA ASP A 123 1.73 -4.49 12.57
C ASP A 123 2.88 -5.48 12.77
N GLY A 124 2.72 -6.74 12.34
CA GLY A 124 3.80 -7.72 12.33
C GLY A 124 4.98 -7.31 11.44
N LEU A 125 4.70 -6.73 10.26
CA LEU A 125 5.72 -6.17 9.37
C LEU A 125 6.38 -4.93 9.98
N ARG A 126 5.59 -4.04 10.60
CA ARG A 126 6.10 -2.90 11.36
C ARG A 126 7.10 -3.38 12.42
N GLN A 127 6.74 -4.36 13.25
CA GLN A 127 7.64 -4.87 14.27
C GLN A 127 8.93 -5.48 13.69
N LYS A 128 8.82 -6.27 12.60
CA LYS A 128 9.98 -6.89 11.95
C LYS A 128 10.95 -5.90 11.31
N ASN A 129 10.43 -4.85 10.69
CA ASN A 129 11.23 -3.88 9.94
C ASN A 129 11.78 -2.74 10.81
N LEU A 130 11.36 -2.67 12.08
CA LEU A 130 11.88 -1.78 13.12
C LEU A 130 13.01 -2.37 13.95
N CYS A 131 13.09 -3.71 14.00
CA CYS A 131 14.25 -4.44 14.50
C CYS A 131 15.37 -4.47 13.45
#